data_AF-A0A2V1BR50-F1
#
_entry.id   AF-A0A2V1BR50-F1
#
_cell.length_a   1.000
_cell.length_b   1.000
_cell.length_c   1.000
_cell.angle_alpha   90.00
_cell.angle_beta   90.00
_cell.angle_gamma   90.00
#
_symmetry.space_group_name_H-M   'P 1'
#
loop_
_entity.id
_entity.type
_entity.pdbx_description
1 polymer ?
#
loop_
_entity_poly.entity_id
_entity_poly.type
_entity_poly.pdbx_seq_one_letter_code
_entity_poly.pdbx_strand_id
1 'polypeptide(L)'
;SIALGYVSDVVTYVHNFVTILLHVICSDERVRDGLTSILIDGLVERDKKSVSQVDFVLQIERSEKPATQNHYFNDTLEKFRQKRMQQALVGKSFNDCSEGAVVRLQDILSYHPRSNIDYAVQDIHDILNTYYQVAWKRLVGVVCMQAAEHHLVSGLITPLKLFSPAFVGMLTREQLEEIAGEDPRQKRKRKQLQKEIENLEKGKRS
;
A
#
# COMPACT_ATOMS: atom_id res chain seq x y z
N SER A 1 6.25 -7.37 -9.03
CA SER A 1 4.82 -7.75 -9.12
C SER A 1 3.98 -6.48 -9.20
N ILE A 2 2.73 -6.52 -9.66
CA ILE A 2 1.86 -5.32 -9.70
C ILE A 2 1.69 -4.70 -8.31
N ALA A 3 1.54 -5.53 -7.27
CA ALA A 3 1.42 -5.08 -5.89
C ALA A 3 2.66 -4.32 -5.40
N LEU A 4 3.86 -4.80 -5.72
CA LEU A 4 5.10 -4.10 -5.38
C LEU A 4 5.24 -2.78 -6.14
N GLY A 5 4.83 -2.74 -7.41
CA GLY A 5 4.80 -1.50 -8.20
C GLY A 5 3.89 -0.45 -7.56
N TYR A 6 2.65 -0.85 -7.22
CA TYR A 6 1.71 0.01 -6.52
C TYR A 6 2.28 0.57 -5.20
N VAL A 7 2.88 -0.27 -4.36
CA VAL A 7 3.47 0.20 -3.11
C VAL A 7 4.68 1.12 -3.36
N SER A 8 5.50 0.83 -4.36
CA SER A 8 6.62 1.70 -4.77
C SER A 8 6.13 3.08 -5.21
N ASP A 9 4.99 3.16 -5.90
CA ASP A 9 4.39 4.44 -6.28
C ASP A 9 3.94 5.22 -5.04
N VAL A 10 3.32 4.55 -4.06
CA VAL A 10 2.91 5.18 -2.79
C VAL A 10 4.13 5.67 -2.00
N VAL A 11 5.20 4.87 -1.92
CA VAL A 11 6.48 5.29 -1.32
C VAL A 11 6.98 6.57 -2.00
N THR A 12 6.97 6.59 -3.34
CA THR A 12 7.39 7.76 -4.12
C THR A 12 6.56 9.01 -3.79
N TYR A 13 5.23 8.88 -3.70
CA TYR A 13 4.36 10.00 -3.31
C TYR A 13 4.65 10.49 -1.89
N VAL A 14 4.89 9.58 -0.96
CA VAL A 14 5.21 9.91 0.44
C VAL A 14 6.56 10.63 0.54
N HIS A 15 7.59 10.14 -0.15
CA HIS A 15 8.90 10.79 -0.20
C HIS A 15 8.82 12.18 -0.83
N ASN A 16 8.13 12.30 -1.96
CA ASN A 16 7.90 13.60 -2.61
C ASN A 16 7.18 14.57 -1.67
N PHE A 17 6.16 14.11 -0.95
CA PHE A 17 5.47 14.91 0.05
C PHE A 17 6.43 15.40 1.14
N VAL A 18 7.26 14.52 1.71
CA VAL A 18 8.24 14.89 2.75
C VAL A 18 9.24 15.92 2.21
N THR A 19 9.79 15.70 1.01
CA THR A 19 10.74 16.62 0.38
C THR A 19 10.11 17.99 0.11
N ILE A 20 8.89 18.03 -0.43
CA ILE A 20 8.16 19.28 -0.69
C ILE A 20 7.87 19.99 0.63
N LEU A 21 7.40 19.27 1.65
CA LEU A 21 7.12 19.84 2.96
C LEU A 21 8.37 20.50 3.56
N LEU A 22 9.51 19.81 3.51
CA LEU A 22 10.80 20.35 3.98
C LEU A 22 11.19 21.64 3.23
N HIS A 23 10.97 21.71 1.92
CA HIS A 23 11.22 22.94 1.15
C HIS A 23 10.30 24.11 1.56
N VAL A 24 9.04 23.81 1.88
CA VAL A 24 8.06 24.83 2.28
C VAL A 24 8.35 25.37 3.67
N ILE A 25 8.72 24.51 4.62
CA ILE A 25 8.91 24.90 6.03
C ILE A 25 10.33 25.40 6.32
N CYS A 26 11.33 24.99 5.55
CA CYS A 26 12.73 25.29 5.79
C CYS A 26 13.32 26.08 4.61
N SER A 27 13.44 27.39 4.80
CA SER A 27 14.03 28.30 3.80
C SER A 27 15.55 28.19 3.70
N ASP A 28 16.22 27.70 4.74
CA ASP A 28 17.67 27.48 4.74
C ASP A 28 18.00 26.14 4.10
N GLU A 29 18.65 26.20 2.94
CA GLU A 29 19.06 25.04 2.15
C GLU A 29 19.99 24.10 2.93
N ARG A 30 20.93 24.64 3.72
CA ARG A 30 21.88 23.83 4.49
C ARG A 30 21.15 23.00 5.55
N VAL A 31 20.21 23.62 6.25
CA VAL A 31 19.38 22.95 7.27
C VAL A 31 18.50 21.89 6.62
N ARG A 32 17.86 22.22 5.50
CA ARG A 32 17.00 21.30 4.74
C ARG A 32 17.77 20.07 4.26
N ASP A 33 18.95 20.24 3.70
CA ASP A 33 19.78 19.14 3.20
C ASP A 33 20.29 18.26 4.34
N GLY A 34 20.68 18.88 5.46
CA GLY A 34 21.05 18.18 6.69
C GLY A 34 19.88 17.35 7.25
N LEU A 35 18.68 17.94 7.35
CA LEU A 35 17.47 17.23 7.77
C LEU A 35 17.13 16.07 6.83
N THR A 36 17.20 16.28 5.52
CA THR A 36 16.96 15.23 4.53
C THR A 36 17.93 14.07 4.71
N SER A 37 19.22 14.38 4.94
CA SER A 37 20.27 13.38 5.12
C SER A 37 20.06 12.52 6.37
N ILE A 38 19.59 13.08 7.49
CA ILE A 38 19.33 12.29 8.70
C ILE A 38 17.99 11.54 8.66
N LEU A 39 17.03 12.00 7.85
CA LEU A 39 15.71 11.37 7.76
C LEU A 39 15.72 10.16 6.82
N ILE A 40 16.59 10.14 5.80
CA ILE A 40 16.53 9.15 4.72
C ILE A 40 16.59 7.71 5.22
N ASP A 41 17.46 7.40 6.17
CA ASP A 41 17.60 6.04 6.71
C ASP A 41 16.31 5.59 7.41
N GLY A 42 15.69 6.50 8.17
CA GLY A 42 14.43 6.25 8.86
C GLY A 42 13.24 6.11 7.90
N LEU A 43 13.25 6.81 6.77
CA LEU A 43 12.25 6.66 5.70
C LEU A 43 12.39 5.28 5.05
N VAL A 44 13.61 4.94 4.61
CA VAL A 44 13.92 3.64 3.98
C VAL A 44 13.59 2.46 4.88
N GLU A 45 13.84 2.56 6.19
CA GLU A 45 13.46 1.51 7.15
C GLU A 45 11.95 1.26 7.18
N ARG A 46 11.14 2.31 7.08
CA ARG A 46 9.68 2.22 7.10
C ARG A 46 9.13 1.72 5.77
N ASP A 47 9.73 2.14 4.65
CA ASP A 47 9.39 1.63 3.32
C ASP A 47 9.63 0.12 3.23
N LYS A 48 10.75 -0.36 3.79
CA LYS A 48 11.06 -1.80 3.86
C LYS A 48 9.96 -2.58 4.57
N LYS A 49 9.33 -2.02 5.62
CA LYS A 49 8.21 -2.69 6.32
C LYS A 49 7.00 -2.86 5.40
N SER A 50 6.69 -1.84 4.61
CA SER A 50 5.63 -1.90 3.61
C SER A 50 5.91 -2.96 2.53
N VAL A 51 7.13 -2.96 1.98
CA VAL A 51 7.56 -3.94 0.95
C VAL A 51 7.54 -5.37 1.51
N SER A 52 8.10 -5.59 2.69
CA SER A 52 8.06 -6.89 3.36
C SER A 52 6.64 -7.39 3.61
N GLN A 53 5.70 -6.49 3.91
CA GLN A 53 4.30 -6.85 4.06
C GLN A 53 3.69 -7.36 2.74
N VAL A 54 4.01 -6.71 1.61
CA VAL A 54 3.56 -7.19 0.29
C VAL A 54 4.14 -8.57 -0.01
N ASP A 55 5.44 -8.76 0.22
CA ASP A 55 6.11 -10.03 -0.06
C ASP A 55 5.54 -11.16 0.79
N PHE A 56 5.29 -10.91 2.08
CA PHE A 56 4.65 -11.86 2.98
C PHE A 56 3.26 -12.29 2.48
N VAL A 57 2.43 -11.34 2.06
CA VAL A 57 1.08 -11.63 1.56
C VAL A 57 1.16 -12.41 0.24
N LEU A 58 2.06 -12.02 -0.67
CA LEU A 58 2.26 -12.75 -1.92
C LEU A 58 2.77 -14.17 -1.70
N GLN A 59 3.64 -14.38 -0.71
CA GLN A 59 4.12 -15.70 -0.34
C GLN A 59 2.97 -16.59 0.14
N ILE A 60 2.10 -16.08 1.02
CA ILE A 60 0.92 -16.82 1.50
C ILE A 60 0.02 -17.23 0.34
N GLU A 61 -0.37 -16.27 -0.50
CA GLU A 61 -1.33 -16.52 -1.59
C GLU A 61 -0.78 -17.43 -2.71
N ARG A 62 0.55 -17.57 -2.83
CA ARG A 62 1.19 -18.36 -3.90
C ARG A 62 1.74 -19.70 -3.45
N SER A 63 2.25 -19.79 -2.23
CA SER A 63 3.00 -20.96 -1.76
C SER A 63 2.18 -21.87 -0.86
N GLU A 64 1.09 -21.37 -0.28
CA GLU A 64 0.24 -22.16 0.60
C GLU A 64 -0.92 -22.81 -0.18
N LYS A 65 -1.51 -23.85 0.42
CA LYS A 65 -2.64 -24.55 -0.18
C LYS A 65 -3.83 -23.59 -0.30
N PRO A 66 -4.47 -23.48 -1.49
CA PRO A 66 -5.65 -22.66 -1.68
C PRO A 66 -6.77 -23.03 -0.71
N ALA A 67 -6.96 -22.22 0.33
CA ALA A 67 -7.99 -22.42 1.33
C ALA A 67 -8.78 -21.12 1.55
N THR A 68 -10.09 -21.25 1.75
CA THR A 68 -10.96 -20.12 2.03
C THR A 68 -12.08 -20.54 2.97
N GLN A 69 -12.33 -19.71 3.98
CA GLN A 69 -13.52 -19.80 4.84
C GLN A 69 -14.55 -18.71 4.46
N ASN A 70 -14.35 -18.04 3.33
CA ASN A 70 -15.28 -17.02 2.87
C ASN A 70 -16.61 -17.68 2.49
N HIS A 71 -17.67 -17.37 3.23
CA HIS A 71 -19.02 -17.92 3.02
C HIS A 71 -19.56 -17.66 1.61
N TYR A 72 -19.15 -16.59 0.94
CA TYR A 72 -19.53 -16.30 -0.45
C TYR A 72 -18.94 -17.28 -1.47
N PHE A 73 -17.95 -18.10 -1.10
CA PHE A 73 -17.34 -19.04 -2.02
C PHE A 73 -18.36 -20.03 -2.56
N ASN A 74 -19.15 -20.67 -1.69
CA ASN A 74 -20.15 -21.65 -2.09
C ASN A 74 -21.24 -21.01 -2.96
N ASP A 75 -21.75 -19.84 -2.58
CA ASP A 75 -22.76 -19.13 -3.35
C ASP A 75 -22.26 -18.75 -4.75
N THR A 76 -20.99 -18.35 -4.86
CA THR A 76 -20.39 -17.96 -6.14
C THR A 76 -20.11 -19.18 -7.01
N LEU A 77 -19.66 -20.29 -6.43
CA LEU A 77 -19.44 -21.55 -7.13
C LEU A 77 -20.77 -22.11 -7.67
N GLU A 78 -21.82 -22.10 -6.86
CA GLU A 78 -23.15 -22.53 -7.29
C GLU A 78 -23.69 -21.66 -8.42
N LYS A 79 -23.47 -20.34 -8.39
CA LYS A 79 -23.83 -19.46 -9.52
C LYS A 79 -23.09 -19.83 -10.81
N PHE A 80 -21.81 -20.17 -10.75
CA PHE A 80 -21.06 -20.62 -11.93
C PHE A 80 -21.59 -21.96 -12.47
N ARG A 81 -21.84 -22.93 -11.58
CA ARG A 81 -22.44 -24.23 -11.94
C ARG A 81 -23.82 -24.08 -12.58
N GLN A 82 -24.67 -23.22 -12.01
CA GLN A 82 -25.99 -22.92 -12.55
C GLN A 82 -25.91 -22.24 -13.91
N LYS A 83 -25.04 -21.24 -14.07
CA LYS A 83 -24.86 -20.54 -15.35
C LYS A 83 -24.40 -21.50 -16.46
N ARG A 84 -23.48 -22.42 -16.14
CA ARG A 84 -23.00 -23.46 -17.05
C ARG A 84 -24.12 -24.42 -17.45
N MET A 85 -24.92 -24.88 -16.47
CA MET A 85 -26.10 -25.69 -16.73
C MET A 85 -27.10 -24.96 -17.62
N GLN A 86 -27.39 -23.70 -17.33
CA GLN A 86 -28.29 -22.87 -18.15
C GLN A 86 -27.78 -22.76 -19.59
N GLN A 87 -26.49 -22.47 -19.79
CA GLN A 87 -25.89 -22.39 -21.13
C GLN A 87 -25.99 -23.71 -21.91
N ALA A 88 -25.79 -24.85 -21.26
CA ALA A 88 -25.93 -26.16 -21.87
C ALA A 88 -27.39 -26.49 -22.26
N LEU A 89 -28.36 -26.01 -21.46
CA LEU A 89 -29.78 -26.24 -21.70
C LEU A 89 -30.38 -25.29 -22.73
N VAL A 90 -29.86 -24.06 -22.87
CA VAL A 90 -30.29 -23.11 -23.92
C VAL A 90 -30.10 -23.70 -25.32
N GLY A 91 -29.03 -24.45 -25.57
CA GLY A 91 -28.82 -25.14 -26.86
C GLY A 91 -29.82 -26.28 -27.13
N LYS A 92 -30.54 -26.72 -26.09
CA LYS A 92 -31.57 -27.77 -26.16
C LYS A 92 -32.99 -27.22 -25.95
N SER A 93 -33.13 -25.91 -25.75
CA SER A 93 -34.43 -25.29 -25.56
C SER A 93 -35.12 -25.07 -26.91
N PHE A 94 -36.45 -25.07 -26.88
CA PHE A 94 -37.28 -24.71 -28.02
C PHE A 94 -38.36 -23.75 -27.55
N ASN A 95 -38.89 -22.94 -28.47
CA ASN A 95 -39.95 -22.01 -28.15
C ASN A 95 -41.29 -22.75 -28.24
N ASP A 96 -41.94 -22.93 -27.10
CA ASP A 96 -43.33 -23.33 -27.06
C ASP A 96 -44.15 -22.03 -27.04
N CYS A 97 -44.81 -21.73 -28.15
CA CYS A 97 -45.41 -20.43 -28.48
C CYS A 97 -46.31 -19.82 -27.36
N SER A 98 -46.69 -20.59 -26.35
CA SER A 98 -47.43 -20.19 -25.14
C SER A 98 -46.56 -19.81 -23.93
N GLU A 99 -45.45 -20.52 -23.67
CA GLU A 99 -44.68 -20.43 -22.41
C GLU A 99 -43.23 -19.97 -22.62
N GLY A 100 -42.85 -19.68 -23.87
CA GLY A 100 -41.50 -19.24 -24.22
C GLY A 100 -40.50 -20.40 -24.32
N ALA A 101 -39.27 -20.20 -23.87
CA ALA A 101 -38.20 -21.20 -24.00
C ALA A 101 -38.38 -22.35 -23.00
N VAL A 102 -38.71 -23.54 -23.52
CA VAL A 102 -38.91 -24.77 -22.74
C VAL A 102 -37.83 -25.81 -23.03
N VAL A 103 -37.57 -26.70 -22.08
CA VAL A 103 -36.59 -27.79 -22.20
C VAL A 103 -37.24 -29.09 -21.76
N ARG A 104 -37.03 -30.18 -22.51
CA ARG A 104 -37.59 -31.50 -22.12
C ARG A 104 -36.89 -32.03 -20.88
N LEU A 105 -37.65 -32.68 -19.99
CA LEU A 105 -37.10 -33.28 -18.77
C LEU A 105 -35.94 -34.26 -19.05
N GLN A 106 -36.02 -35.03 -20.15
CA GLN A 106 -34.96 -35.94 -20.59
C GLN A 106 -33.63 -35.20 -20.88
N ASP A 107 -33.70 -33.97 -21.41
CA ASP A 107 -32.54 -33.19 -21.78
C ASP A 107 -31.84 -32.64 -20.52
N ILE A 108 -32.61 -32.39 -19.45
CA ILE A 108 -32.09 -32.04 -18.12
C ILE A 108 -31.43 -33.25 -17.45
N LEU A 109 -32.08 -34.41 -17.48
CA LEU A 109 -31.53 -35.65 -16.90
C LEU A 109 -30.26 -36.10 -17.63
N SER A 110 -30.17 -35.87 -18.94
CA SER A 110 -28.97 -36.15 -19.75
C SER A 110 -27.78 -35.25 -19.43
N TYR A 111 -28.02 -34.05 -18.87
CA TYR A 111 -26.97 -33.14 -18.44
C TYR A 111 -26.33 -33.58 -17.12
N HIS A 112 -26.97 -34.49 -16.37
CA HIS A 112 -26.46 -34.94 -15.09
C HIS A 112 -25.08 -35.61 -15.27
N PRO A 113 -24.05 -35.19 -14.52
CA PRO A 113 -22.66 -35.48 -14.81
C PRO A 113 -22.26 -36.88 -14.33
N ARG A 114 -22.84 -37.91 -14.91
CA ARG A 114 -22.33 -39.26 -14.71
C ARG A 114 -21.11 -39.43 -15.60
N SER A 115 -19.93 -39.33 -14.99
CA SER A 115 -18.67 -39.84 -15.53
C SER A 115 -18.18 -39.22 -16.85
N ASN A 116 -18.17 -37.88 -16.97
CA ASN A 116 -17.39 -37.23 -18.05
C ASN A 116 -16.20 -36.44 -17.45
N ILE A 117 -15.00 -36.73 -17.96
CA ILE A 117 -13.77 -35.97 -17.69
C ILE A 117 -13.98 -34.47 -17.99
N ASP A 118 -14.72 -34.13 -19.05
CA ASP A 118 -15.00 -32.73 -19.42
C ASP A 118 -15.76 -31.98 -18.30
N TYR A 119 -16.71 -32.66 -17.65
CA TYR A 119 -17.43 -32.06 -16.53
C TYR A 119 -16.50 -31.83 -15.34
N ALA A 120 -15.62 -32.78 -15.04
CA ALA A 120 -14.64 -32.64 -13.96
C ALA A 120 -13.68 -31.48 -14.23
N VAL A 121 -13.21 -31.33 -15.47
CA VAL A 121 -12.36 -30.20 -15.89
C VAL A 121 -13.09 -28.87 -15.70
N GLN A 122 -14.36 -28.77 -16.12
CA GLN A 122 -15.16 -27.57 -15.94
C GLN A 122 -15.45 -27.25 -14.47
N ASP A 123 -15.73 -28.26 -13.64
CA ASP A 123 -15.99 -28.04 -12.22
C ASP A 123 -14.72 -27.58 -11.48
N ILE A 124 -13.56 -28.16 -11.79
CA ILE A 124 -12.27 -27.69 -11.27
C ILE A 124 -12.01 -26.25 -11.72
N HIS A 125 -12.29 -25.92 -12.98
CA HIS A 125 -12.16 -24.55 -13.48
C HIS A 125 -13.08 -23.57 -12.70
N ASP A 126 -14.34 -23.92 -12.49
CA ASP A 126 -15.29 -23.10 -11.73
C ASP A 126 -14.82 -22.91 -10.28
N ILE A 127 -14.28 -23.96 -9.64
CA ILE A 127 -13.68 -23.92 -8.30
C ILE A 127 -12.49 -22.96 -8.25
N LEU A 128 -11.54 -23.11 -9.18
CA LEU A 128 -10.32 -22.28 -9.22
C LEU A 128 -10.65 -20.82 -9.52
N ASN A 129 -11.57 -20.56 -10.44
CA ASN A 129 -12.02 -19.20 -10.77
C ASN A 129 -12.72 -18.54 -9.58
N THR A 130 -13.59 -19.29 -8.88
CA THR A 130 -14.26 -18.79 -7.67
C THR A 130 -13.25 -18.48 -6.57
N TYR A 131 -12.27 -19.35 -6.37
CA TYR A 131 -11.20 -19.13 -5.40
C TYR A 131 -10.38 -17.89 -5.74
N TYR A 132 -9.98 -17.75 -7.00
CA TYR A 132 -9.21 -16.62 -7.49
C TYR A 132 -9.92 -15.28 -7.20
N GLN A 133 -11.23 -15.19 -7.40
CA GLN A 133 -11.98 -13.97 -7.08
C GLN A 133 -11.94 -13.60 -5.60
N VAL A 134 -11.99 -14.59 -4.71
CA VAL A 134 -11.88 -14.36 -3.27
C VAL A 134 -10.46 -13.94 -2.89
N ALA A 135 -9.46 -14.68 -3.36
CA ALA A 135 -8.04 -14.42 -3.09
C ALA A 135 -7.62 -13.04 -3.61
N TRP A 136 -8.04 -12.66 -4.82
CA TRP A 136 -7.75 -11.36 -5.41
C TRP A 136 -8.31 -10.21 -4.59
N LYS A 137 -9.58 -10.27 -4.18
CA LYS A 137 -10.20 -9.23 -3.33
C LYS A 137 -9.47 -9.08 -2.00
N ARG A 138 -9.10 -10.21 -1.39
CA ARG A 138 -8.32 -10.23 -0.14
C ARG A 138 -6.94 -9.60 -0.34
N LEU A 139 -6.22 -10.01 -1.38
CA LEU A 139 -4.89 -9.48 -1.73
C LEU A 139 -4.93 -7.96 -1.89
N VAL A 140 -5.85 -7.45 -2.72
CA VAL A 140 -5.99 -6.00 -2.97
C VAL A 140 -6.32 -5.28 -1.66
N GLY A 141 -7.30 -5.77 -0.90
CA GLY A 141 -7.68 -5.15 0.38
C GLY A 141 -6.51 -5.11 1.37
N VAL A 142 -5.76 -6.20 1.49
CA VAL A 142 -4.61 -6.31 2.40
C VAL A 142 -3.46 -5.41 1.95
N VAL A 143 -3.10 -5.40 0.67
CA VAL A 143 -2.01 -4.55 0.15
C VAL A 143 -2.36 -3.07 0.31
N CYS A 144 -3.59 -2.66 -0.05
CA CYS A 144 -4.02 -1.27 0.10
C CYS A 144 -4.07 -0.85 1.58
N MET A 145 -4.70 -1.64 2.44
CA MET A 145 -4.93 -1.25 3.85
C MET A 145 -3.69 -1.41 4.74
N GLN A 146 -2.91 -2.47 4.54
CA GLN A 146 -1.78 -2.78 5.42
C GLN A 146 -0.47 -2.23 4.85
N ALA A 147 -0.11 -2.61 3.62
CA ALA A 147 1.17 -2.18 3.05
C ALA A 147 1.18 -0.68 2.73
N ALA A 148 0.19 -0.17 2.01
CA ALA A 148 0.15 1.25 1.67
C ALA A 148 -0.37 2.10 2.85
N GLU A 149 -1.63 1.94 3.24
CA GLU A 149 -2.27 2.85 4.19
C GLU A 149 -1.64 2.77 5.60
N HIS A 150 -1.55 1.59 6.19
CA HIS A 150 -1.03 1.46 7.55
C HIS A 150 0.48 1.77 7.64
N HIS A 151 1.33 1.17 6.80
CA HIS A 151 2.78 1.35 6.93
C HIS A 151 3.30 2.69 6.38
N LEU A 152 2.64 3.28 5.38
CA LEU A 152 3.16 4.50 4.73
C LEU A 152 2.41 5.79 5.12
N VAL A 153 1.14 5.70 5.50
CA VAL A 153 0.29 6.91 5.67
C VAL A 153 -0.21 7.07 7.11
N SER A 154 -1.10 6.19 7.56
CA SER A 154 -1.96 6.42 8.72
C SER A 154 -1.53 5.71 10.01
N GLY A 155 -0.68 4.69 9.92
CA GLY A 155 -0.19 3.94 11.09
C GLY A 155 0.61 4.78 12.09
N LEU A 156 1.01 4.16 13.20
CA LEU A 156 1.74 4.85 14.27
C LEU A 156 3.19 5.15 13.88
N ILE A 157 3.82 4.24 13.12
CA ILE A 157 5.22 4.32 12.72
C ILE A 157 5.27 4.46 11.19
N THR A 158 4.91 5.64 10.68
CA THR A 158 4.88 5.93 9.24
C THR A 158 5.98 6.93 8.86
N PRO A 159 6.39 6.97 7.58
CA PRO A 159 7.36 7.96 7.08
C PRO A 159 6.88 9.40 7.34
N LEU A 160 5.57 9.66 7.20
CA LEU A 160 4.97 10.97 7.43
C LEU A 160 5.06 11.44 8.89
N LYS A 161 5.17 10.50 9.84
CA LYS A 161 5.29 10.79 11.28
C LYS A 161 6.72 10.68 11.79
N LEU A 162 7.69 10.41 10.91
CA LEU A 162 9.09 10.24 11.29
C LEU A 162 9.66 11.52 11.87
N PHE A 163 9.50 12.63 11.17
CA PHE A 163 9.96 13.93 11.65
C PHE A 163 8.98 14.44 12.72
N SER A 164 9.41 14.38 13.98
CA SER A 164 8.59 14.68 15.15
C SER A 164 9.42 15.34 16.24
N PRO A 165 8.79 16.02 17.23
CA PRO A 165 9.53 16.59 18.36
C PRO A 165 10.37 15.54 19.12
N ALA A 166 9.87 14.31 19.24
CA ALA A 166 10.60 13.21 19.84
C ALA A 166 11.86 12.86 19.04
N PHE A 167 11.76 12.79 17.71
CA PHE A 167 12.91 12.56 16.84
C PHE A 167 13.97 13.66 16.99
N VAL A 168 13.55 14.93 16.98
CA VAL A 168 14.47 16.07 17.18
C VAL A 168 15.14 16.01 18.55
N GLY A 169 14.41 15.61 19.60
CA GLY A 169 14.95 15.43 20.94
C GLY A 169 15.97 14.29 21.07
N MET A 170 16.03 13.36 20.12
CA MET A 170 17.01 12.27 20.08
C MET A 170 18.30 12.64 19.34
N LEU A 171 18.34 13.77 18.64
CA LEU A 171 19.54 14.22 17.91
C LEU A 171 20.63 14.67 18.88
N THR A 172 21.88 14.30 18.58
CA THR A 172 23.01 14.75 19.40
C THR A 172 23.31 16.23 19.14
N ARG A 173 24.07 16.86 20.05
CA ARG A 173 24.50 18.25 19.88
C ARG A 173 25.33 18.43 18.61
N GLU A 174 26.17 17.44 18.30
CA GLU A 174 27.02 17.43 17.11
C GLU A 174 26.17 17.39 15.84
N GLN A 175 25.15 16.52 15.79
CA GLN A 175 24.21 16.46 14.66
C GLN A 175 23.42 17.77 14.52
N LEU A 176 22.97 18.36 15.62
CA LEU A 176 22.26 19.64 15.61
C LEU A 176 23.15 20.80 15.12
N GLU A 177 24.42 20.85 15.53
CA GLU A 177 25.38 21.86 15.04
C GLU A 177 25.72 21.62 13.55
N GLU A 178 25.83 20.36 13.13
CA GLU A 178 26.03 20.00 11.73
C GLU A 178 24.88 20.49 10.85
N ILE A 179 23.64 20.28 11.30
CA ILE A 179 22.43 20.64 10.54
C ILE A 179 22.14 22.16 10.62
N ALA A 180 22.08 22.71 11.83
CA ALA A 180 21.55 24.06 12.10
C ALA A 180 22.55 25.00 12.78
N GLY A 181 23.80 24.57 12.98
CA GLY A 181 24.85 25.42 13.51
C GLY A 181 25.11 26.65 12.63
N GLU A 182 25.50 27.76 13.25
CA GLU A 182 25.86 28.97 12.52
C GLU A 182 27.13 28.75 11.70
N ASP A 183 27.15 29.24 10.46
CA ASP A 183 28.38 29.31 9.67
C ASP A 183 29.46 30.07 10.47
N PRO A 184 30.72 29.60 10.50
CA PRO A 184 31.84 30.28 11.15
C PRO A 184 31.93 31.78 10.85
N ARG A 185 31.60 32.22 9.63
CA ARG A 185 31.55 33.63 9.22
C ARG A 185 30.43 34.39 9.91
N GLN A 186 29.25 33.81 10.00
CA GLN A 186 28.12 34.42 10.72
C GLN A 186 28.39 34.45 12.22
N LYS A 187 28.95 33.38 12.79
CA LYS A 187 29.35 33.31 14.20
C LYS A 187 30.37 34.40 14.56
N ARG A 188 31.35 34.65 13.68
CA ARG A 188 32.32 35.75 13.80
C ARG A 188 31.65 37.12 13.69
N LYS A 189 30.80 37.33 12.68
CA LYS A 189 30.07 38.59 12.46
C LYS A 189 29.16 38.93 13.64
N ARG A 190 28.43 37.94 14.19
CA ARG A 190 27.62 38.11 15.39
C ARG A 190 28.46 38.56 16.58
N LYS A 191 29.58 37.87 16.86
CA LYS A 191 30.49 38.27 17.94
C LYS A 191 31.03 39.69 17.77
N GLN A 192 31.35 40.09 16.54
CA GLN A 192 31.81 41.44 16.23
C GLN A 192 30.72 42.48 16.49
N LEU A 193 29.50 42.29 15.95
CA LEU A 193 28.37 43.19 16.14
C LEU A 193 27.97 43.30 17.62
N GLN A 194 28.01 42.20 18.36
CA GLN A 194 27.70 42.18 19.78
C GLN A 194 28.69 43.01 20.60
N LYS A 195 29.99 42.93 20.25
CA LYS A 195 31.04 43.76 20.84
C LYS A 195 30.85 45.25 20.50
N GLU A 196 30.42 45.54 19.26
CA GLU A 196 30.16 46.90 18.80
C GLU A 196 28.97 47.52 19.54
N ILE A 197 27.87 46.78 19.70
CA ILE A 197 26.71 47.18 20.53
C ILE A 197 27.15 47.46 21.97
N GLU A 198 27.93 46.57 22.59
CA GLU A 198 28.38 46.72 23.97
C GLU A 198 29.26 47.98 24.16
N ASN A 199 30.11 48.27 23.18
CA ASN A 199 30.92 49.49 23.17
C ASN A 199 30.07 50.75 23.01
N LEU A 200 29.09 50.73 22.11
CA LEU A 200 28.16 51.85 21.90
C LEU A 200 27.32 52.13 23.16
N GLU A 201 26.86 51.10 23.86
CA GLU A 201 26.11 51.24 25.11
C GLU A 201 26.95 51.84 26.25
N LYS A 202 28.22 51.43 26.38
CA LYS A 202 29.16 52.02 27.35
C LYS A 202 29.42 53.49 27.02
N GLY A 203 29.59 53.82 25.75
CA GLY A 203 29.77 55.21 25.29
C GLY A 203 28.54 56.10 25.53
N LYS A 204 27.32 55.54 25.47
CA LYS A 204 26.07 56.29 25.72
C LYS A 204 25.78 56.57 27.21
N ARG A 205 26.44 55.84 28.12
CA ARG A 205 26.34 56.02 29.58
C ARG A 205 27.48 56.87 30.16
N SER A 206 28.40 57.31 29.31
CA SER A 206 29.51 58.22 29.63
C SER A 206 29.13 59.64 29.21
#